data_AF-A0A8B8W8J8-F1
#
_entry.id   AF-A0A8B8W8J8-F1
#
_cell.length_a   1.000
_cell.length_b   1.000
_cell.length_c   1.000
_cell.angle_alpha   90.00
_cell.angle_beta   90.00
_cell.angle_gamma   90.00
#
_symmetry.space_group_name_H-M   'P 1'
#
loop_
_entity.id
_entity.type
_entity.pdbx_description
1 polymer ?
#
loop_
_entity_poly.entity_id
_entity_poly.type
_entity_poly.pdbx_seq_one_letter_code
_entity_poly.pdbx_strand_id
1 'polypeptide(L)'
;MEEEDLAEYFRLQYGERLLRLLQKFPRIEDHSDSPSIRLLEKKKEAEIMHHAMQQKKETFQRRMETLNLRWEELGVKEAQLKAHIQKFEQFIQENDQKRIRALKKANKERELKKQCTHELAKAKQEMAALRLEHQRLSAKLQEYSIFNKYLEKVVENSEFEEIHEVIARYKTLVSMHQDLMQSAQEGQEKVERAKAQLARYKEEKDDEILQHNNELARLQMRFDRARSDVIIWESRWAHIQNTAAKKTLLLGTIKMATLNLFQIVSKQLKEASLVSLEDTHKQLDTIQQFIQDLSDIWAEVKKKEQQQVRV
;
A
#
# COMPACT_ATOMS: atom_id res chain seq x y z
N MET A 1 1.84 170.50 48.15
CA MET A 1 2.54 169.24 47.93
C MET A 1 3.44 168.99 49.13
N GLU A 2 3.03 168.39 50.25
CA GLU A 2 1.76 167.77 50.69
C GLU A 2 1.76 166.24 50.82
N GLU A 3 1.37 165.85 52.04
CA GLU A 3 0.69 164.64 52.51
C GLU A 3 1.47 163.35 52.81
N GLU A 4 2.61 163.05 52.18
CA GLU A 4 3.32 161.79 52.51
C GLU A 4 4.15 161.85 53.82
N ASP A 5 4.69 163.02 54.19
CA ASP A 5 5.52 163.17 55.39
C ASP A 5 4.74 163.21 56.72
N LEU A 6 3.42 163.45 56.72
CA LEU A 6 2.61 163.41 57.96
C LEU A 6 2.21 161.98 58.35
N ALA A 7 1.95 161.10 57.38
CA ALA A 7 1.48 159.75 57.64
C ALA A 7 2.57 158.84 58.25
N GLU A 8 3.83 159.10 57.90
CA GLU A 8 4.97 158.36 58.45
C GLU A 8 5.32 158.79 59.89
N TYR A 9 5.15 160.07 60.22
CA TYR A 9 5.30 160.59 61.58
C TYR A 9 4.31 159.92 62.56
N PHE A 10 3.05 159.73 62.17
CA PHE A 10 2.05 159.07 63.03
C PHE A 10 2.29 157.57 63.19
N ARG A 11 2.79 156.86 62.17
CA ARG A 11 3.06 155.41 62.26
C ARG A 11 4.24 155.09 63.17
N LEU A 12 5.33 155.85 63.10
CA LEU A 12 6.47 155.66 64.01
C LEU A 12 6.13 156.01 65.46
N GLN A 13 5.39 157.10 65.69
CA GLN A 13 4.95 157.45 67.06
C GLN A 13 3.96 156.43 67.63
N TYR A 14 3.06 155.85 66.83
CA TYR A 14 2.16 154.80 67.31
C TYR A 14 2.90 153.49 67.60
N GLY A 15 3.87 153.10 66.77
CA GLY A 15 4.69 151.89 66.98
C GLY A 15 5.52 151.95 68.26
N GLU A 16 6.24 153.05 68.49
CA GLU A 16 7.08 153.21 69.69
C GLU A 16 6.26 153.38 70.98
N ARG A 17 5.05 153.96 70.90
CA ARG A 17 4.17 154.13 72.06
C ARG A 17 3.43 152.84 72.42
N LEU A 18 3.11 151.98 71.44
CA LEU A 18 2.54 150.65 71.70
C LEU A 18 3.57 149.71 72.35
N LEU A 19 4.83 149.77 71.91
CA LEU A 19 5.94 149.01 72.49
C LEU A 19 6.30 149.48 73.92
N ARG A 20 6.14 150.77 74.25
CA ARG A 20 6.31 151.29 75.63
C ARG A 20 5.12 151.02 76.56
N LEU A 21 3.91 150.84 76.03
CA LEU A 21 2.71 150.52 76.83
C LEU A 21 2.58 149.02 77.13
N LEU A 22 3.10 148.14 76.27
CA LEU A 22 3.07 146.69 76.46
C LEU A 22 4.17 146.14 77.39
N GLN A 23 5.14 146.97 77.80
CA GLN A 23 6.26 146.57 78.67
C GLN A 23 6.01 146.82 80.18
N LYS A 24 4.80 147.25 80.57
CA LYS A 24 4.46 147.68 81.95
C LYS A 24 3.29 146.93 82.63
N PHE A 25 3.05 145.67 82.32
CA PHE A 25 2.14 144.84 83.12
C PHE A 25 2.85 143.66 83.81
N PRO A 26 2.65 143.44 85.13
CA PRO A 26 3.25 142.31 85.87
C PRO A 26 2.58 140.98 85.48
N ARG A 27 3.39 139.91 85.42
CA ARG A 27 2.92 138.53 85.28
C ARG A 27 2.25 138.08 86.58
N ILE A 28 0.95 137.79 86.52
CA ILE A 28 0.20 137.15 87.61
C ILE A 28 -0.49 135.90 87.03
N GLU A 29 -0.42 134.86 87.86
CA GLU A 29 -0.60 133.44 87.64
C GLU A 29 -2.04 133.00 87.32
N ASP A 30 -2.12 131.76 86.83
CA ASP A 30 -3.31 130.92 86.70
C ASP A 30 -4.30 131.13 87.86
N HIS A 31 -5.51 131.62 87.57
CA HIS A 31 -6.77 131.06 88.10
C HIS A 31 -8.00 131.61 87.35
N SER A 32 -8.84 130.65 86.95
CA SER A 32 -10.27 130.78 86.69
C SER A 32 -10.71 131.50 85.42
N ASP A 33 -10.68 130.78 84.30
CA ASP A 33 -11.58 131.04 83.17
C ASP A 33 -13.03 131.01 83.67
N SER A 34 -13.77 132.07 83.40
CA SER A 34 -15.22 132.13 83.55
C SER A 34 -15.87 130.85 82.97
N PRO A 35 -16.93 130.28 83.60
CA PRO A 35 -17.65 129.13 83.06
C PRO A 35 -18.04 129.30 81.58
N SER A 36 -18.29 130.53 81.14
CA SER A 36 -18.57 130.85 79.75
C SER A 36 -17.35 130.70 78.82
N ILE A 37 -16.14 131.04 79.27
CA ILE A 37 -14.89 130.94 78.49
C ILE A 37 -14.37 129.49 78.48
N ARG A 38 -14.41 128.79 79.63
CA ARG A 38 -14.08 127.36 79.72
C ARG A 38 -15.02 126.49 78.90
N LEU A 39 -16.30 126.83 78.84
CA LEU A 39 -17.28 126.11 78.04
C LEU A 39 -17.10 126.43 76.55
N LEU A 40 -16.69 127.65 76.18
CA LEU A 40 -16.28 128.02 74.82
C LEU A 40 -14.98 127.34 74.39
N GLU A 41 -13.97 127.24 75.26
CA GLU A 41 -12.72 126.53 75.01
C GLU A 41 -12.92 125.03 74.97
N LYS A 42 -13.72 124.44 75.88
CA LYS A 42 -14.10 123.02 75.79
C LYS A 42 -14.95 122.73 74.56
N LYS A 43 -15.78 123.67 74.11
CA LYS A 43 -16.55 123.55 72.86
C LYS A 43 -15.64 123.69 71.64
N LYS A 44 -14.65 124.59 71.66
CA LYS A 44 -13.63 124.73 70.62
C LYS A 44 -12.67 123.54 70.59
N GLU A 45 -12.25 123.01 71.73
CA GLU A 45 -11.47 121.78 71.87
C GLU A 45 -12.28 120.56 71.42
N ALA A 46 -13.56 120.49 71.76
CA ALA A 46 -14.46 119.43 71.27
C ALA A 46 -14.69 119.55 69.77
N GLU A 47 -14.81 120.75 69.20
CA GLU A 47 -14.89 120.98 67.75
C GLU A 47 -13.58 120.62 67.05
N ILE A 48 -12.42 120.98 67.60
CA ILE A 48 -11.09 120.62 67.08
C ILE A 48 -10.86 119.09 67.18
N MET A 49 -11.21 118.48 68.32
CA MET A 49 -11.12 117.03 68.52
C MET A 49 -12.10 116.29 67.60
N HIS A 50 -13.31 116.79 67.45
CA HIS A 50 -14.30 116.26 66.52
C HIS A 50 -13.79 116.38 65.08
N HIS A 51 -13.19 117.52 64.69
CA HIS A 51 -12.60 117.69 63.37
C HIS A 51 -11.38 116.77 63.15
N ALA A 52 -10.53 116.55 64.15
CA ALA A 52 -9.41 115.63 64.10
C ALA A 52 -9.86 114.16 64.05
N MET A 53 -10.92 113.81 64.78
CA MET A 53 -11.56 112.49 64.74
C MET A 53 -12.24 112.24 63.39
N GLN A 54 -12.89 113.26 62.82
CA GLN A 54 -13.47 113.21 61.48
C GLN A 54 -12.39 112.96 60.43
N GLN A 55 -11.25 113.67 60.51
CA GLN A 55 -10.09 113.45 59.65
C GLN A 55 -9.48 112.05 59.82
N LYS A 56 -9.36 111.54 61.05
CA LYS A 56 -8.88 110.17 61.32
C LYS A 56 -9.85 109.12 60.79
N LYS A 57 -11.16 109.34 60.92
CA LYS A 57 -12.21 108.48 60.35
C LYS A 57 -12.14 108.49 58.83
N GLU A 58 -12.05 109.66 58.19
CA GLU A 58 -11.88 109.78 56.75
C GLU A 58 -10.59 109.12 56.24
N THR A 59 -9.46 109.31 56.92
CA THR A 59 -8.19 108.69 56.51
C THR A 59 -8.18 107.18 56.71
N PHE A 60 -8.83 106.67 57.77
CA PHE A 60 -9.05 105.24 57.95
C PHE A 60 -10.00 104.68 56.87
N GLN A 61 -11.07 105.40 56.56
CA GLN A 61 -12.05 105.01 55.55
C GLN A 61 -11.42 104.97 54.15
N ARG A 62 -10.65 105.99 53.75
CA ARG A 62 -9.84 105.98 52.52
C ARG A 62 -8.83 104.83 52.47
N ARG A 63 -8.15 104.52 53.60
CA ARG A 63 -7.23 103.37 53.69
C ARG A 63 -7.97 102.05 53.54
N MET A 64 -9.13 101.91 54.17
CA MET A 64 -9.95 100.71 54.08
C MET A 64 -10.49 100.52 52.66
N GLU A 65 -10.93 101.60 52.00
CA GLU A 65 -11.32 101.59 50.58
C GLU A 65 -10.15 101.16 49.69
N THR A 66 -8.94 101.69 49.90
CA THR A 66 -7.74 101.30 49.13
C THR A 66 -7.38 99.82 49.37
N LEU A 67 -7.49 99.34 50.60
CA LEU A 67 -7.27 97.93 50.94
C LEU A 67 -8.33 97.03 50.31
N ASN A 68 -9.59 97.46 50.33
CA ASN A 68 -10.69 96.71 49.75
C ASN A 68 -10.55 96.62 48.22
N LEU A 69 -10.21 97.72 47.55
CA LEU A 69 -9.86 97.73 46.11
C LEU A 69 -8.70 96.77 45.81
N ARG A 70 -7.66 96.75 46.65
CA ARG A 70 -6.52 95.84 46.47
C ARG A 70 -6.89 94.37 46.70
N TRP A 71 -7.78 94.09 47.64
CA TRP A 71 -8.34 92.74 47.84
C TRP A 71 -9.20 92.30 46.66
N GLU A 72 -10.03 93.19 46.13
CA GLU A 72 -10.81 92.93 44.90
C GLU A 72 -9.90 92.69 43.70
N GLU A 73 -8.84 93.49 43.50
CA GLU A 73 -7.85 93.26 42.45
C GLU A 73 -7.12 91.93 42.59
N LEU A 74 -6.73 91.55 43.80
CA LEU A 74 -6.10 90.25 44.07
C LEU A 74 -7.07 89.10 43.80
N GLY A 75 -8.35 89.23 44.18
CA GLY A 75 -9.39 88.27 43.87
C GLY A 75 -9.59 88.10 42.36
N VAL A 76 -9.58 89.20 41.61
CA VAL A 76 -9.64 89.18 40.14
C VAL A 76 -8.41 88.50 39.55
N LYS A 77 -7.20 88.82 40.02
CA LYS A 77 -5.95 88.19 39.56
C LYS A 77 -5.90 86.69 39.88
N GLU A 78 -6.35 86.28 41.06
CA GLU A 78 -6.44 84.87 41.44
C GLU A 78 -7.44 84.11 40.54
N ALA A 79 -8.62 84.70 40.29
CA ALA A 79 -9.61 84.13 39.39
C ALA A 79 -9.07 84.01 37.95
N GLN A 80 -8.34 85.02 37.46
CA GLN A 80 -7.67 84.98 36.16
C GLN A 80 -6.61 83.87 36.11
N LEU A 81 -5.78 83.73 37.14
CA LEU A 81 -4.76 82.68 37.20
C LEU A 81 -5.39 81.29 37.20
N LYS A 82 -6.44 81.06 38.00
CA LYS A 82 -7.20 79.80 38.00
C LYS A 82 -7.79 79.50 36.63
N ALA A 83 -8.37 80.49 35.96
CA ALA A 83 -8.90 80.33 34.61
C ALA A 83 -7.79 80.01 33.59
N HIS A 84 -6.60 80.61 33.72
CA HIS A 84 -5.44 80.30 32.87
C HIS A 84 -4.93 78.87 33.10
N ILE A 85 -4.80 78.44 34.35
CA ILE A 85 -4.39 77.07 34.69
C ILE A 85 -5.38 76.05 34.11
N GLN A 86 -6.69 76.29 34.27
CA GLN A 86 -7.71 75.40 33.72
C GLN A 86 -7.66 75.32 32.18
N LYS A 87 -7.43 76.45 31.50
CA LYS A 87 -7.24 76.48 30.03
C LYS A 87 -5.97 75.74 29.61
N PHE A 88 -4.87 75.91 30.35
CA PHE A 88 -3.62 75.19 30.10
C PHE A 88 -3.77 73.68 30.30
N GLU A 89 -4.45 73.26 31.37
CA GLU A 89 -4.73 71.86 31.63
C GLU A 89 -5.60 71.24 30.53
N GLN A 90 -6.66 71.93 30.10
CA GLN A 90 -7.44 71.52 28.93
C GLN A 90 -6.58 71.41 27.67
N PHE A 91 -5.71 72.39 27.41
CA PHE A 91 -4.82 72.37 26.25
C PHE A 91 -3.86 71.16 26.28
N ILE A 92 -3.28 70.84 27.43
CA ILE A 92 -2.40 69.67 27.61
C ILE A 92 -3.19 68.37 27.39
N GLN A 93 -4.38 68.25 27.96
CA GLN A 93 -5.26 67.08 27.78
C GLN A 93 -5.65 66.90 26.31
N GLU A 94 -6.06 67.96 25.63
CA GLU A 94 -6.40 67.92 24.20
C GLU A 94 -5.19 67.56 23.32
N ASN A 95 -4.01 68.09 23.64
CA ASN A 95 -2.79 67.77 22.91
C ASN A 95 -2.39 66.31 23.10
N ASP A 96 -2.44 65.80 24.33
CA ASP A 96 -2.16 64.39 24.60
C ASP A 96 -3.19 63.47 23.94
N GLN A 97 -4.47 63.85 23.91
CA GLN A 97 -5.49 63.13 23.13
C GLN A 97 -5.18 63.13 21.62
N LYS A 98 -4.73 64.26 21.04
CA LYS A 98 -4.30 64.33 19.64
C LYS A 98 -3.09 63.43 19.40
N ARG A 99 -2.10 63.44 20.30
CA ARG A 99 -0.91 62.57 20.26
C ARG A 99 -1.31 61.08 20.31
N ILE A 100 -2.18 60.69 21.25
CA ILE A 100 -2.67 59.31 21.39
C ILE A 100 -3.43 58.87 20.14
N ARG A 101 -4.29 59.72 19.57
CA ARG A 101 -5.01 59.41 18.31
C ARG A 101 -4.04 59.23 17.15
N ALA A 102 -3.06 60.11 17.00
CA ALA A 102 -2.04 60.02 15.96
C ALA A 102 -1.21 58.72 16.10
N LEU A 103 -0.76 58.39 17.32
CA LEU A 103 -0.03 57.15 17.60
C LEU A 103 -0.86 55.90 17.32
N LYS A 104 -2.14 55.88 17.73
CA LYS A 104 -3.06 54.77 17.42
C LYS A 104 -3.25 54.61 15.91
N LYS A 105 -3.40 55.70 15.16
CA LYS A 105 -3.53 55.65 13.69
C LYS A 105 -2.24 55.12 13.04
N ALA A 106 -1.09 55.63 13.45
CA ALA A 106 0.21 55.18 12.94
C ALA A 106 0.48 53.70 13.23
N ASN A 107 0.12 53.21 14.43
CA ASN A 107 0.25 51.79 14.75
C ASN A 107 -0.70 50.92 13.92
N LYS A 108 -1.97 51.31 13.75
CA LYS A 108 -2.91 50.59 12.87
C LYS A 108 -2.39 50.50 11.44
N GLU A 109 -1.85 51.59 10.90
CA GLU A 109 -1.29 51.63 9.55
C GLU A 109 -0.04 50.76 9.42
N ARG A 110 0.83 50.74 10.45
CA ARG A 110 1.99 49.83 10.49
C ARG A 110 1.57 48.36 10.51
N GLU A 111 0.57 47.98 11.30
CA GLU A 111 0.08 46.60 11.34
C GLU A 111 -0.60 46.18 10.03
N LEU A 112 -1.43 47.05 9.45
CA LEU A 112 -2.01 46.81 8.11
C LEU A 112 -0.92 46.65 7.04
N LYS A 113 0.13 47.49 7.08
CA LYS A 113 1.26 47.37 6.17
C LYS A 113 1.97 46.03 6.35
N LYS A 114 2.23 45.59 7.59
CA LYS A 114 2.85 44.28 7.86
C LYS A 114 1.99 43.13 7.29
N GLN A 115 0.69 43.14 7.55
CA GLN A 115 -0.25 42.14 7.03
C GLN A 115 -0.22 42.10 5.50
N CYS A 116 -0.38 43.25 4.85
CA CYS A 116 -0.36 43.36 3.39
C CYS A 116 0.99 42.91 2.80
N THR A 117 2.12 43.24 3.43
CA THR A 117 3.44 42.78 2.98
C THR A 117 3.61 41.27 3.09
N HIS A 118 3.05 40.65 4.14
CA HIS A 118 3.09 39.21 4.32
C HIS A 118 2.23 38.49 3.27
N GLU A 119 1.00 38.96 3.05
CA GLU A 119 0.11 38.44 2.01
C GLU A 119 0.72 38.58 0.61
N LEU A 120 1.33 39.74 0.31
CA LEU A 120 2.03 39.96 -0.95
C LEU A 120 3.20 38.98 -1.13
N ALA A 121 3.97 38.71 -0.07
CA ALA A 121 5.07 37.75 -0.13
C ALA A 121 4.56 36.33 -0.40
N LYS A 122 3.48 35.92 0.29
CA LYS A 122 2.84 34.62 0.08
C LYS A 122 2.30 34.47 -1.35
N ALA A 123 1.55 35.46 -1.83
CA ALA A 123 1.01 35.46 -3.19
C ALA A 123 2.12 35.41 -4.25
N LYS A 124 3.24 36.12 -4.04
CA LYS A 124 4.40 36.06 -4.94
C LYS A 124 5.04 34.67 -4.98
N GLN A 125 5.15 34.00 -3.83
CA GLN A 125 5.68 32.64 -3.75
C GLN A 125 4.77 31.64 -4.47
N GLU A 126 3.45 31.70 -4.24
CA GLU A 126 2.47 30.85 -4.91
C GLU A 126 2.49 31.06 -6.44
N MET A 127 2.56 32.31 -6.89
CA MET A 127 2.61 32.62 -8.31
C MET A 127 3.91 32.13 -8.95
N ALA A 128 5.04 32.15 -8.23
CA ALA A 128 6.29 31.56 -8.70
C ALA A 128 6.21 30.03 -8.81
N ALA A 129 5.62 29.36 -7.82
CA ALA A 129 5.42 27.91 -7.84
C ALA A 129 4.50 27.48 -8.99
N LEU A 130 3.38 28.18 -9.20
CA LEU A 130 2.47 27.93 -10.32
C LEU A 130 3.14 28.14 -11.68
N ARG A 131 4.01 29.15 -11.82
CA ARG A 131 4.79 29.36 -13.05
C ARG A 131 5.74 28.21 -13.34
N LEU A 132 6.42 27.69 -12.32
CA LEU A 132 7.29 26.52 -12.44
C LEU A 132 6.50 25.28 -12.87
N GLU A 133 5.37 25.01 -12.25
CA GLU A 133 4.50 23.88 -12.63
C GLU A 133 3.96 24.03 -14.06
N HIS A 134 3.54 25.23 -14.45
CA HIS A 134 3.12 25.49 -15.82
C HIS A 134 4.25 25.25 -16.81
N GLN A 135 5.47 25.72 -16.53
CA GLN A 135 6.64 25.47 -17.39
C GLN A 135 6.93 23.98 -17.51
N ARG A 136 6.89 23.24 -16.39
CA ARG A 136 7.09 21.78 -16.36
C ARG A 136 6.06 21.04 -17.20
N LEU A 137 4.77 21.39 -17.04
CA LEU A 137 3.68 20.78 -17.81
C LEU A 137 3.77 21.14 -19.30
N SER A 138 4.11 22.38 -19.62
CA SER A 138 4.29 22.83 -21.00
C SER A 138 5.46 22.11 -21.67
N ALA A 139 6.58 21.90 -20.97
CA ALA A 139 7.71 21.14 -21.49
C ALA A 139 7.30 19.69 -21.81
N LYS A 140 6.60 19.02 -20.89
CA LYS A 140 6.05 17.68 -21.12
C LYS A 140 5.10 17.64 -22.31
N LEU A 141 4.21 18.62 -22.45
CA LEU A 141 3.27 18.68 -23.57
C LEU A 141 4.00 18.82 -24.91
N GLN A 142 5.11 19.57 -24.95
CA GLN A 142 5.98 19.66 -26.12
C GLN A 142 6.68 18.33 -26.40
N GLU A 143 7.22 17.65 -25.38
CA GLU A 143 7.80 16.31 -25.52
C GLU A 143 6.78 15.30 -26.10
N TYR A 144 5.54 15.34 -25.61
CA TYR A 144 4.48 14.44 -26.07
C TYR A 144 3.85 14.82 -27.41
N SER A 145 4.16 16.01 -27.95
CA SER A 145 3.58 16.50 -29.21
C SER A 145 3.86 15.57 -30.40
N ILE A 146 4.99 14.86 -30.38
CA ILE A 146 5.35 13.89 -31.42
C ILE A 146 4.35 12.73 -31.46
N PHE A 147 3.96 12.20 -30.29
CA PHE A 147 2.99 11.12 -30.22
C PHE A 147 1.59 11.59 -30.63
N ASN A 148 1.20 12.81 -30.24
CA ASN A 148 -0.08 13.37 -30.67
C ASN A 148 -0.13 13.50 -32.21
N LYS A 149 0.89 14.10 -32.83
CA LYS A 149 0.99 14.19 -34.29
C LYS A 149 1.00 12.83 -34.99
N TYR A 150 1.65 11.84 -34.38
CA TYR A 150 1.62 10.48 -34.89
C TYR A 150 0.21 9.90 -34.83
N LEU A 151 -0.49 10.04 -33.71
CA LEU A 151 -1.85 9.54 -33.55
C LEU A 151 -2.85 10.27 -34.44
N GLU A 152 -2.70 11.58 -34.64
CA GLU A 152 -3.46 12.36 -35.63
C GLU A 152 -3.29 11.77 -37.03
N LYS A 153 -2.05 11.46 -37.45
CA LYS A 153 -1.81 10.76 -38.72
C LYS A 153 -2.43 9.37 -38.78
N VAL A 154 -2.44 8.62 -37.67
CA VAL A 154 -3.09 7.31 -37.64
C VAL A 154 -4.58 7.46 -37.86
N VAL A 155 -5.22 8.44 -37.21
CA VAL A 155 -6.64 8.79 -37.42
C VAL A 155 -6.89 9.15 -38.89
N GLU A 156 -6.09 10.06 -39.47
CA GLU A 156 -6.19 10.47 -40.89
C GLU A 156 -6.14 9.30 -41.88
N ASN A 157 -5.38 8.25 -41.55
CA ASN A 157 -5.20 7.07 -42.41
C ASN A 157 -6.11 5.89 -42.02
N SER A 158 -7.09 6.10 -41.15
CA SER A 158 -7.95 5.04 -40.62
C SER A 158 -9.44 5.40 -40.71
N GLU A 159 -10.29 4.44 -40.35
CA GLU A 159 -11.75 4.64 -40.28
C GLU A 159 -12.21 5.34 -38.99
N PHE A 160 -11.29 5.64 -38.07
CA PHE A 160 -11.59 6.27 -36.79
C PHE A 160 -11.67 7.78 -36.93
N GLU A 161 -12.59 8.43 -36.22
CA GLU A 161 -12.73 9.90 -36.25
C GLU A 161 -11.84 10.55 -35.20
N GLU A 162 -11.60 9.87 -34.08
CA GLU A 162 -10.85 10.41 -32.95
C GLU A 162 -9.73 9.49 -32.45
N ILE A 163 -8.67 10.08 -31.92
CA ILE A 163 -7.51 9.38 -31.35
C ILE A 163 -7.92 8.41 -30.24
N HIS A 164 -8.93 8.78 -29.45
CA HIS A 164 -9.37 7.96 -28.32
C HIS A 164 -9.99 6.63 -28.79
N GLU A 165 -10.63 6.60 -29.96
CA GLU A 165 -11.19 5.40 -30.57
C GLU A 165 -10.09 4.43 -31.02
N VAL A 166 -9.02 4.97 -31.64
CA VAL A 166 -7.82 4.21 -32.01
C VAL A 166 -7.21 3.56 -30.77
N ILE A 167 -7.08 4.31 -29.67
CA ILE A 167 -6.54 3.80 -28.40
C ILE A 167 -7.46 2.72 -27.81
N ALA A 168 -8.78 2.93 -27.83
CA ALA A 168 -9.74 1.95 -27.35
C ALA A 168 -9.65 0.65 -28.15
N ARG A 169 -9.64 0.75 -29.49
CA ARG A 169 -9.48 -0.39 -30.38
C ARG A 169 -8.18 -1.14 -30.12
N TYR A 170 -7.06 -0.42 -29.98
CA TYR A 170 -5.76 -1.00 -29.66
C TYR A 170 -5.82 -1.78 -28.34
N LYS A 171 -6.40 -1.19 -27.28
CA LYS A 171 -6.54 -1.88 -25.98
C LYS A 171 -7.35 -3.16 -26.10
N THR A 172 -8.49 -3.14 -26.80
CA THR A 172 -9.29 -4.35 -27.04
C THR A 172 -8.50 -5.39 -27.84
N LEU A 173 -7.77 -4.97 -28.87
CA LEU A 173 -6.97 -5.87 -29.70
C LEU A 173 -5.84 -6.53 -28.91
N VAL A 174 -5.14 -5.77 -28.06
CA VAL A 174 -4.10 -6.30 -27.18
C VAL A 174 -4.68 -7.30 -26.18
N SER A 175 -5.83 -6.99 -25.57
CA SER A 175 -6.52 -7.94 -24.67
C SER A 175 -6.91 -9.21 -25.40
N MET A 176 -7.58 -9.10 -26.54
CA MET A 176 -7.97 -10.27 -27.34
C MET A 176 -6.76 -11.08 -27.81
N HIS A 177 -5.65 -10.42 -28.17
CA HIS A 177 -4.42 -11.11 -28.55
C HIS A 177 -3.83 -11.91 -27.38
N GLN A 178 -3.83 -11.34 -26.16
CA GLN A 178 -3.39 -12.05 -24.97
C GLN A 178 -4.28 -13.27 -24.68
N ASP A 179 -5.60 -13.11 -24.76
CA ASP A 179 -6.56 -14.21 -24.53
C ASP A 179 -6.38 -15.33 -25.58
N LEU A 180 -6.22 -14.97 -26.85
CA LEU A 180 -5.97 -15.92 -27.94
C LEU A 180 -4.64 -16.66 -27.77
N MET A 181 -3.58 -15.94 -27.38
CA MET A 181 -2.27 -16.54 -27.11
C MET A 181 -2.34 -17.55 -25.96
N GLN A 182 -3.05 -17.21 -24.88
CA GLN A 182 -3.27 -18.13 -23.77
C GLN A 182 -4.05 -19.37 -24.21
N SER A 183 -5.17 -19.18 -24.93
CA SER A 183 -5.97 -20.30 -25.42
C SER A 183 -5.20 -21.22 -26.37
N ALA A 184 -4.38 -20.63 -27.26
CA ALA A 184 -3.51 -21.39 -28.16
C ALA A 184 -2.47 -22.20 -27.38
N GLN A 185 -1.86 -21.63 -26.34
CA GLN A 185 -0.92 -22.33 -25.47
C GLN A 185 -1.60 -23.49 -24.73
N GLU A 186 -2.77 -23.27 -24.12
CA GLU A 186 -3.53 -24.32 -23.46
C GLU A 186 -3.93 -25.45 -24.41
N GLY A 187 -4.32 -25.10 -25.64
CA GLY A 187 -4.61 -26.05 -26.71
C GLY A 187 -3.38 -26.89 -27.07
N GLN A 188 -2.23 -26.24 -27.25
CA GLN A 188 -0.97 -26.92 -27.54
C GLN A 188 -0.57 -27.88 -26.41
N GLU A 189 -0.70 -27.47 -25.16
CA GLU A 189 -0.41 -28.36 -24.03
C GLU A 189 -1.35 -29.57 -23.97
N LYS A 190 -2.64 -29.41 -24.31
CA LYS A 190 -3.58 -30.54 -24.40
C LYS A 190 -3.16 -31.52 -25.49
N VAL A 191 -2.73 -31.02 -26.66
CA VAL A 191 -2.23 -31.85 -27.76
C VAL A 191 -0.97 -32.60 -27.34
N GLU A 192 0.00 -31.93 -26.72
CA GLU A 192 1.23 -32.58 -26.27
C GLU A 192 0.97 -33.62 -25.17
N ARG A 193 0.04 -33.36 -24.24
CA ARG A 193 -0.41 -34.35 -23.25
C ARG A 193 -1.04 -35.58 -23.92
N ALA A 194 -1.92 -35.37 -24.91
CA ALA A 194 -2.55 -36.47 -25.65
C ALA A 194 -1.52 -37.27 -26.47
N LYS A 195 -0.54 -36.61 -27.12
CA LYS A 195 0.56 -37.28 -27.81
C LYS A 195 1.40 -38.13 -26.86
N ALA A 196 1.73 -37.60 -25.68
CA ALA A 196 2.50 -38.33 -24.67
C ALA A 196 1.73 -39.56 -24.15
N GLN A 197 0.42 -39.43 -23.92
CA GLN A 197 -0.43 -40.56 -23.54
C GLN A 197 -0.48 -41.63 -24.65
N LEU A 198 -0.64 -41.21 -25.91
CA LEU A 198 -0.64 -42.13 -27.04
C LEU A 198 0.70 -42.85 -27.21
N ALA A 199 1.82 -42.15 -27.03
CA ALA A 199 3.15 -42.74 -27.11
C ALA A 199 3.34 -43.83 -26.06
N ARG A 200 2.98 -43.55 -24.79
CA ARG A 200 3.02 -44.53 -23.71
C ARG A 200 2.14 -45.75 -23.99
N TYR A 201 0.90 -45.51 -24.43
CA TYR A 201 -0.01 -46.62 -24.76
C TYR A 201 0.54 -47.49 -25.89
N LYS A 202 1.17 -46.89 -26.90
CA LYS A 202 1.81 -47.66 -27.98
C LYS A 202 2.97 -48.51 -27.47
N GLU A 203 3.84 -47.94 -26.65
CA GLU A 203 4.97 -48.67 -26.04
C GLU A 203 4.46 -49.84 -25.18
N GLU A 204 3.46 -49.60 -24.33
CA GLU A 204 2.83 -50.66 -23.53
C GLU A 204 2.24 -51.78 -24.41
N LYS A 205 1.60 -51.43 -25.54
CA LYS A 205 1.03 -52.43 -26.46
C LYS A 205 2.09 -53.16 -27.27
N ASP A 206 3.17 -52.50 -27.67
CA ASP A 206 4.28 -53.15 -28.34
C ASP A 206 4.96 -54.16 -27.40
N ASP A 207 5.11 -53.82 -26.11
CA ASP A 207 5.60 -54.73 -25.07
C ASP A 207 4.66 -55.95 -24.86
N GLU A 208 3.34 -55.73 -24.79
CA GLU A 208 2.35 -56.81 -24.73
C GLU A 208 2.44 -57.76 -25.95
N ILE A 209 2.59 -57.19 -27.16
CA ILE A 209 2.75 -57.98 -28.40
C ILE A 209 4.03 -58.82 -28.33
N LEU A 210 5.14 -58.25 -27.87
CA LEU A 210 6.40 -58.97 -27.69
C LEU A 210 6.25 -60.12 -26.69
N GLN A 211 5.55 -59.89 -25.58
CA GLN A 211 5.27 -60.93 -24.60
C GLN A 211 4.45 -62.08 -25.21
N HIS A 212 3.36 -61.77 -25.92
CA HIS A 212 2.54 -62.79 -26.58
C HIS A 212 3.28 -63.54 -27.68
N ASN A 213 4.16 -62.87 -28.42
CA ASN A 213 5.00 -63.52 -29.43
C ASN A 213 5.97 -64.52 -28.78
N ASN A 214 6.60 -64.14 -27.67
CA ASN A 214 7.46 -65.05 -26.90
C ASN A 214 6.68 -66.27 -26.36
N GLU A 215 5.46 -66.06 -25.87
CA GLU A 215 4.58 -67.15 -25.43
C GLU A 215 4.20 -68.08 -26.59
N LEU A 216 3.86 -67.51 -27.75
CA LEU A 216 3.54 -68.26 -28.96
C LEU A 216 4.73 -69.11 -29.41
N ALA A 217 5.93 -68.53 -29.48
CA ALA A 217 7.15 -69.27 -29.82
C ALA A 217 7.41 -70.42 -28.84
N ARG A 218 7.21 -70.20 -27.54
CA ARG A 218 7.35 -71.25 -26.52
C ARG A 218 6.33 -72.37 -26.68
N LEU A 219 5.07 -72.04 -26.98
CA LEU A 219 4.02 -73.02 -27.23
C LEU A 219 4.30 -73.82 -28.51
N GLN A 220 4.76 -73.15 -29.56
CA GLN A 220 5.10 -73.81 -30.82
C GLN A 220 6.28 -74.77 -30.67
N MET A 221 7.33 -74.38 -29.94
CA MET A 221 8.42 -75.30 -29.60
C MET A 221 7.94 -76.54 -28.83
N ARG A 222 6.98 -76.37 -27.90
CA ARG A 222 6.39 -77.51 -27.17
C ARG A 222 5.57 -78.41 -28.09
N PHE A 223 4.79 -77.81 -28.99
CA PHE A 223 4.01 -78.53 -29.98
C PHE A 223 4.91 -79.34 -30.92
N ASP A 224 5.96 -78.72 -31.47
CA ASP A 224 6.89 -79.38 -32.38
C ASP A 224 7.64 -80.55 -31.71
N ARG A 225 8.02 -80.38 -30.43
CA ARG A 225 8.58 -81.49 -29.63
C ARG A 225 7.60 -82.64 -29.48
N ALA A 226 6.38 -82.35 -29.03
CA ALA A 226 5.35 -83.38 -28.87
C ALA A 226 5.04 -84.09 -30.20
N ARG A 227 4.99 -83.34 -31.32
CA ARG A 227 4.81 -83.90 -32.65
C ARG A 227 5.97 -84.81 -33.06
N SER A 228 7.21 -84.41 -32.78
CA SER A 228 8.39 -85.25 -33.02
C SER A 228 8.33 -86.54 -32.22
N ASP A 229 7.95 -86.48 -30.95
CA ASP A 229 7.81 -87.66 -30.09
C ASP A 229 6.73 -88.61 -30.62
N VAL A 230 5.58 -88.09 -31.06
CA VAL A 230 4.51 -88.88 -31.68
C VAL A 230 5.05 -89.65 -32.89
N ILE A 231 5.78 -88.99 -33.80
CA ILE A 231 6.36 -89.65 -34.98
C ILE A 231 7.33 -90.78 -34.58
N ILE A 232 8.16 -90.57 -33.56
CA ILE A 232 9.08 -91.60 -33.04
C ILE A 232 8.30 -92.81 -32.52
N TRP A 233 7.25 -92.56 -31.73
CA TRP A 233 6.43 -93.63 -31.15
C TRP A 233 5.59 -94.37 -32.20
N GLU A 234 5.05 -93.67 -33.20
CA GLU A 234 4.34 -94.28 -34.33
C GLU A 234 5.25 -95.21 -35.14
N SER A 235 6.49 -94.78 -35.44
CA SER A 235 7.49 -95.62 -36.10
C SER A 235 7.81 -96.88 -35.28
N ARG A 236 8.03 -96.71 -33.97
CA ARG A 236 8.32 -97.83 -33.06
C ARG A 236 7.13 -98.79 -32.97
N TRP A 237 5.92 -98.27 -32.89
CA TRP A 237 4.69 -99.05 -32.90
C TRP A 237 4.54 -99.83 -34.20
N ALA A 238 4.72 -99.20 -35.36
CA ALA A 238 4.66 -99.84 -36.66
C ALA A 238 5.70 -100.97 -36.79
N HIS A 239 6.91 -100.77 -36.26
CA HIS A 239 7.94 -101.81 -36.23
C HIS A 239 7.54 -103.01 -35.36
N ILE A 240 6.99 -102.77 -34.16
CA ILE A 240 6.47 -103.83 -33.28
C ILE A 240 5.35 -104.58 -34.00
N GLN A 241 4.41 -103.85 -34.61
CA GLN A 241 3.25 -104.41 -35.29
C GLN A 241 3.66 -105.26 -36.50
N ASN A 242 4.61 -104.80 -37.32
CA ASN A 242 5.18 -105.56 -38.43
C ASN A 242 5.90 -106.82 -37.95
N THR A 243 6.70 -106.70 -36.87
CA THR A 243 7.38 -107.85 -36.26
C THR A 243 6.38 -108.89 -35.73
N ALA A 244 5.32 -108.44 -35.06
CA ALA A 244 4.23 -109.29 -34.60
C ALA A 244 3.54 -109.99 -35.77
N ALA A 245 3.19 -109.25 -36.84
CA ALA A 245 2.58 -109.81 -38.05
C ALA A 245 3.48 -110.88 -38.71
N LYS A 246 4.79 -110.63 -38.82
CA LYS A 246 5.77 -111.61 -39.32
C LYS A 246 5.82 -112.87 -38.46
N LYS A 247 5.87 -112.71 -37.12
CA LYS A 247 5.86 -113.85 -36.19
C LYS A 247 4.55 -114.64 -36.26
N THR A 248 3.41 -113.97 -36.34
CA THR A 248 2.10 -114.60 -36.50
C THR A 248 2.01 -115.36 -37.82
N LEU A 249 2.51 -114.79 -38.93
CA LEU A 249 2.55 -115.46 -40.23
C LEU A 249 3.47 -116.69 -40.20
N LEU A 250 4.67 -116.56 -39.63
CA LEU A 250 5.61 -117.68 -39.49
C LEU A 250 4.99 -118.80 -38.64
N LEU A 251 4.38 -118.46 -37.50
CA LEU A 251 3.68 -119.42 -36.66
C LEU A 251 2.55 -120.10 -37.44
N GLY A 252 1.72 -119.34 -38.18
CA GLY A 252 0.68 -119.90 -39.04
C GLY A 252 1.23 -120.85 -40.10
N THR A 253 2.37 -120.50 -40.72
CA THR A 253 3.05 -121.33 -41.73
C THR A 253 3.58 -122.62 -41.12
N ILE A 254 4.23 -122.55 -39.95
CA ILE A 254 4.68 -123.73 -39.21
C ILE A 254 3.49 -124.62 -38.88
N LYS A 255 2.41 -124.06 -38.32
CA LYS A 255 1.19 -124.80 -38.00
C LYS A 255 0.61 -125.52 -39.22
N MET A 256 0.55 -124.85 -40.37
CA MET A 256 0.04 -125.46 -41.61
C MET A 256 0.97 -126.54 -42.16
N ALA A 257 2.28 -126.33 -42.16
CA ALA A 257 3.25 -127.33 -42.59
C ALA A 257 3.23 -128.56 -41.69
N THR A 258 3.18 -128.36 -40.37
CA THR A 258 2.98 -129.43 -39.38
C THR A 258 1.69 -130.19 -39.64
N LEU A 259 0.56 -129.48 -39.80
CA LEU A 259 -0.73 -130.12 -40.04
C LEU A 259 -0.69 -130.95 -41.34
N ASN A 260 -0.11 -130.42 -42.41
CA ASN A 260 0.05 -131.13 -43.68
C ASN A 260 0.90 -132.41 -43.52
N LEU A 261 2.03 -132.32 -42.84
CA LEU A 261 2.89 -133.49 -42.57
C LEU A 261 2.17 -134.52 -41.70
N PHE A 262 1.48 -134.08 -40.65
CA PHE A 262 0.70 -134.93 -39.76
C PHE A 262 -0.41 -135.66 -40.52
N GLN A 263 -1.09 -134.99 -41.46
CA GLN A 263 -2.10 -135.63 -42.31
C GLN A 263 -1.49 -136.70 -43.22
N ILE A 264 -0.29 -136.48 -43.77
CA ILE A 264 0.44 -137.48 -44.56
C ILE A 264 0.79 -138.70 -43.71
N VAL A 265 1.40 -138.48 -42.55
CA VAL A 265 1.77 -139.53 -41.58
C VAL A 265 0.53 -140.32 -41.15
N SER A 266 -0.53 -139.62 -40.72
CA SER A 266 -1.80 -140.24 -40.32
C SER A 266 -2.42 -141.09 -41.43
N LYS A 267 -2.33 -140.65 -42.69
CA LYS A 267 -2.82 -141.40 -43.85
C LYS A 267 -2.01 -142.69 -44.10
N GLN A 268 -0.70 -142.68 -43.86
CA GLN A 268 0.16 -143.86 -44.00
C GLN A 268 -0.04 -144.88 -42.88
N LEU A 269 -0.25 -144.42 -41.65
CA LEU A 269 -0.56 -145.27 -40.49
C LEU A 269 -1.95 -145.93 -40.55
N LYS A 270 -2.84 -145.50 -41.47
CA LYS A 270 -4.25 -145.95 -41.59
C LYS A 270 -5.05 -145.82 -40.28
N GLU A 271 -4.59 -144.99 -39.35
CA GLU A 271 -5.29 -144.68 -38.11
C GLU A 271 -6.01 -143.34 -38.25
N ALA A 272 -7.31 -143.32 -37.94
CA ALA A 272 -8.04 -142.07 -37.77
C ALA A 272 -7.59 -141.42 -36.45
N SER A 273 -6.46 -140.72 -36.49
CA SER A 273 -5.85 -140.12 -35.31
C SER A 273 -6.78 -139.06 -34.68
N LEU A 274 -6.98 -139.17 -33.36
CA LEU A 274 -7.89 -138.37 -32.52
C LEU A 274 -7.33 -136.97 -32.15
N VAL A 275 -6.28 -136.51 -32.82
CA VAL A 275 -5.57 -135.27 -32.49
C VAL A 275 -6.32 -134.06 -33.07
N SER A 276 -6.53 -133.04 -32.23
CA SER A 276 -7.20 -131.78 -32.64
C SER A 276 -6.41 -131.05 -33.72
N LEU A 277 -7.12 -130.45 -34.68
CA LEU A 277 -6.54 -129.66 -35.78
C LEU A 277 -5.76 -128.42 -35.28
N GLU A 278 -6.08 -127.90 -34.09
CA GLU A 278 -5.40 -126.73 -33.53
C GLU A 278 -4.21 -127.08 -32.61
N ASP A 279 -4.05 -128.35 -32.21
CA ASP A 279 -3.02 -128.79 -31.28
C ASP A 279 -1.72 -129.18 -32.02
N THR A 280 -0.99 -128.15 -32.46
CA THR A 280 0.24 -128.29 -33.25
C THR A 280 1.33 -129.09 -32.54
N HIS A 281 1.39 -129.03 -31.20
CA HIS A 281 2.42 -129.76 -30.44
C HIS A 281 2.20 -131.27 -30.55
N LYS A 282 0.97 -131.75 -30.29
CA LYS A 282 0.66 -133.18 -30.43
C LYS A 282 0.79 -133.69 -31.86
N GLN A 283 0.51 -132.84 -32.85
CA GLN A 283 0.74 -133.17 -34.27
C GLN A 283 2.25 -133.36 -34.55
N LEU A 284 3.12 -132.52 -33.99
CA LEU A 284 4.58 -132.69 -34.10
C LEU A 284 5.05 -133.96 -33.38
N ASP A 285 4.54 -134.24 -32.17
CA ASP A 285 4.91 -135.45 -31.41
C ASP A 285 4.60 -136.73 -32.20
N THR A 286 3.44 -136.78 -32.86
CA THR A 286 3.06 -137.92 -33.71
C THR A 286 3.91 -138.02 -34.97
N ILE A 287 4.24 -136.90 -35.63
CA ILE A 287 5.20 -136.90 -36.75
C ILE A 287 6.58 -137.39 -36.29
N GLN A 288 7.05 -136.91 -35.13
CA GLN A 288 8.35 -137.29 -34.57
C GLN A 288 8.41 -138.77 -34.26
N GLN A 289 7.39 -139.32 -33.59
CA GLN A 289 7.31 -140.75 -33.30
C GLN A 289 7.38 -141.58 -34.59
N PHE A 290 6.63 -141.20 -35.61
CA PHE A 290 6.65 -141.89 -36.90
C PHE A 290 8.02 -141.85 -37.59
N ILE A 291 8.71 -140.69 -37.58
CA ILE A 291 10.07 -140.58 -38.14
C ILE A 291 11.06 -141.43 -37.35
N GLN A 292 10.94 -141.47 -36.02
CA GLN A 292 11.78 -142.29 -35.16
C GLN A 292 11.57 -143.78 -35.45
N ASP A 293 10.31 -144.22 -35.55
CA ASP A 293 9.96 -145.60 -35.89
C ASP A 293 10.55 -145.99 -37.26
N LEU A 294 10.42 -145.13 -38.28
CA LEU A 294 11.03 -145.36 -39.60
C LEU A 294 12.56 -145.40 -39.55
N SER A 295 13.18 -144.55 -38.74
CA SER A 295 14.64 -144.50 -38.57
C SER A 295 15.16 -145.74 -37.87
N ASP A 296 14.45 -146.23 -36.86
CA ASP A 296 14.77 -147.45 -36.14
C ASP A 296 14.62 -148.68 -37.06
N ILE A 297 13.53 -148.74 -37.85
CA ILE A 297 13.34 -149.76 -38.89
C ILE A 297 14.49 -149.72 -39.89
N TRP A 298 14.88 -148.53 -40.37
CA TRP A 298 15.97 -148.39 -41.34
C TRP A 298 17.34 -148.78 -40.73
N ALA A 299 17.59 -148.42 -39.47
CA ALA A 299 18.80 -148.80 -38.75
C ALA A 299 18.88 -150.32 -38.54
N GLU A 300 17.75 -150.98 -38.29
CA GLU A 300 17.66 -152.45 -38.27
C GLU A 300 17.93 -153.06 -39.65
N VAL A 301 17.36 -152.51 -40.72
CA VAL A 301 17.62 -152.96 -42.10
C VAL A 301 19.10 -152.81 -42.45
N LYS A 302 19.72 -151.68 -42.10
CA LYS A 302 21.14 -151.44 -42.33
C LYS A 302 22.05 -152.34 -41.50
N LYS A 303 21.68 -152.64 -40.25
CA LYS A 303 22.37 -153.65 -39.43
C LYS A 303 22.30 -155.04 -40.09
N LYS A 304 21.16 -155.40 -40.67
CA LYS A 304 20.99 -156.65 -41.43
C LYS A 304 21.81 -156.67 -42.73
N GLU A 305 21.91 -155.55 -43.46
CA GLU A 305 22.81 -155.42 -44.62
C GLU A 305 24.30 -155.51 -44.25
N GLN A 306 24.72 -154.87 -43.15
CA GLN A 306 26.12 -154.95 -42.67
C GLN A 306 26.48 -156.34 -42.12
N GLN A 307 25.50 -157.11 -41.64
CA GLN A 307 25.67 -158.52 -41.28
C GLN A 307 25.74 -159.43 -42.53
N GLN A 308 25.18 -159.03 -43.66
CA GLN A 308 25.31 -159.76 -44.94
C GLN A 308 26.66 -159.52 -45.65
N VAL A 309 27.35 -158.41 -45.38
CA VAL A 309 28.68 -158.09 -45.96
C VAL A 309 29.85 -158.64 -45.11
N ARG A 310 29.57 -159.26 -43.95
CA ARG A 310 30.57 -159.90 -43.07
C ARG A 310 30.48 -161.44 -43.01
N VAL A 311 29.83 -162.04 -43.99
CA VAL A 311 29.93 -163.49 -44.32
C VAL A 311 30.88 -163.63 -45.49
#